data_AF-B2WKG9-F1
#
_entry.id   AF-B2WKG9-F1
#
_cell.length_a   1.000
_cell.length_b   1.000
_cell.length_c   1.000
_cell.angle_alpha   90.00
_cell.angle_beta   90.00
_cell.angle_gamma   90.00
#
_symmetry.space_group_name_H-M   'P 1'
#
loop_
_entity.id
_entity.type
_entity.pdbx_description
1 polymer ?
#
loop_
_entity_poly.entity_id
_entity_poly.type
_entity_poly.pdbx_seq_one_letter_code
_entity_poly.pdbx_strand_id
1 'polypeptide(L)'
;MAPVDTAVSSRSNSLPIALFGGQVFLVAVLTARVLFTTWRAAKSQPPSTRTRSQDPARSRHAITFSIIALLSLLSVGSFAFLWRAISYVRWAEDNKYDIPGTLWGGSYGTGEGHWYLGDWLADIDLVREFDAVGIMKPEGFLYTSQYFVGLIASAIFMGAEGRRRNLSNRTIASFVLLSSIGSLGYALSLFFITILYTPLTIHHNDSTLHDALFTPHAWVYDTGIVASLLTLNLFPQLVSEFGDKSMLRLGYLAMPIAFAFAPQLVPYALGRQHTSKASAHRSYAKVFHALSLASILVYWRVMITLIYRPRCSCHFGK
;
A
#
# COMPACT_ATOMS: atom_id res chain seq x y z
N MET A 1 30.63 -37.14 -12.05
CA MET A 1 29.70 -36.14 -11.49
C MET A 1 28.30 -36.55 -11.89
N ALA A 2 27.46 -36.94 -10.93
CA ALA A 2 26.05 -37.19 -11.22
C ALA A 2 25.37 -35.84 -11.53
N PRO A 3 24.46 -35.77 -12.52
CA PRO A 3 23.73 -34.54 -12.82
C PRO A 3 22.95 -34.11 -11.56
N VAL A 4 23.16 -32.87 -11.13
CA VAL A 4 22.35 -32.27 -10.07
C VAL A 4 20.96 -32.06 -10.67
N ASP A 5 19.99 -32.84 -10.21
CA ASP A 5 18.59 -32.69 -10.61
C ASP A 5 18.12 -31.27 -10.28
N THR A 6 18.06 -30.41 -11.28
CA THR A 6 17.63 -29.01 -11.14
C THR A 6 16.20 -28.90 -10.59
N ALA A 7 15.42 -29.98 -10.69
CA ALA A 7 14.09 -30.14 -10.13
C ALA A 7 14.06 -30.19 -8.58
N VAL A 8 15.12 -30.69 -7.94
CA VAL A 8 15.21 -30.74 -6.46
C VAL A 8 15.56 -29.35 -5.91
N SER A 9 16.42 -28.61 -6.61
CA SER A 9 16.72 -27.21 -6.28
C SER A 9 15.54 -26.26 -6.48
N SER A 10 14.61 -26.54 -7.42
CA SER A 10 13.40 -25.73 -7.60
C SER A 10 12.30 -25.98 -6.56
N ARG A 11 12.40 -27.07 -5.77
CA ARG A 11 11.45 -27.45 -4.70
C ARG A 11 11.93 -27.06 -3.30
N SER A 12 12.82 -26.08 -3.22
CA SER A 12 13.36 -25.60 -1.95
C SER A 12 12.38 -24.67 -1.23
N ASN A 13 12.21 -24.87 0.08
CA ASN A 13 11.47 -23.94 0.95
C ASN A 13 12.12 -22.53 1.05
N SER A 14 13.33 -22.35 0.52
CA SER A 14 14.06 -21.08 0.57
C SER A 14 13.35 -19.93 -0.16
N LEU A 15 12.73 -20.18 -1.31
CA LEU A 15 12.04 -19.15 -2.10
C LEU A 15 10.78 -18.61 -1.38
N PRO A 16 9.84 -19.45 -0.89
CA PRO A 16 8.73 -18.98 -0.06
C PRO A 16 9.20 -18.20 1.18
N ILE A 17 10.21 -18.71 1.88
CA ILE A 17 10.77 -18.04 3.06
C ILE A 17 11.36 -16.68 2.69
N ALA A 18 12.09 -16.59 1.57
CA ALA A 18 12.68 -15.35 1.09
C ALA A 18 11.61 -14.33 0.66
N LEU A 19 10.52 -14.76 0.02
CA LEU A 19 9.45 -13.87 -0.41
C LEU A 19 8.65 -13.33 0.78
N PHE A 20 8.16 -14.20 1.66
CA PHE A 20 7.38 -13.78 2.82
C PHE A 20 8.24 -13.07 3.86
N GLY A 21 9.43 -13.62 4.14
CA GLY A 21 10.42 -13.00 5.01
C GLY A 21 10.88 -11.66 4.46
N GLY A 22 11.09 -11.55 3.15
CA GLY A 22 11.45 -10.30 2.47
C GLY A 22 10.37 -9.23 2.59
N GLN A 23 9.08 -9.57 2.40
CA GLN A 23 7.97 -8.63 2.59
C GLN A 23 7.89 -8.14 4.05
N VAL A 24 7.94 -9.07 5.02
CA VAL A 24 7.90 -8.73 6.45
C VAL A 24 9.10 -7.87 6.84
N PHE A 25 10.29 -8.23 6.37
CA PHE A 25 11.52 -7.48 6.60
C PHE A 25 11.43 -6.07 6.00
N LEU A 26 10.95 -5.94 4.76
CA LEU A 26 10.77 -4.64 4.12
C LEU A 26 9.80 -3.75 4.91
N VAL A 27 8.64 -4.28 5.31
CA VAL A 27 7.66 -3.56 6.14
C VAL A 27 8.29 -3.15 7.49
N ALA A 28 9.07 -4.03 8.12
CA ALA A 28 9.75 -3.75 9.37
C ALA A 28 10.80 -2.63 9.21
N VAL A 29 11.60 -2.66 8.14
CA VAL A 29 12.63 -1.63 7.85
C VAL A 29 11.97 -0.27 7.57
N LEU A 30 10.93 -0.24 6.74
CA LEU A 30 10.16 0.98 6.46
C LEU A 30 9.54 1.56 7.72
N THR A 31 8.96 0.70 8.56
CA THR A 31 8.37 1.07 9.85
C THR A 31 9.42 1.64 10.80
N ALA A 32 10.54 0.93 10.99
CA ALA A 32 11.62 1.36 11.86
C ALA A 32 12.16 2.73 11.45
N ARG A 33 12.30 2.97 10.14
CA ARG A 33 12.70 4.27 9.60
C ARG A 33 11.69 5.36 9.93
N VAL A 34 10.41 5.13 9.67
CA VAL A 34 9.33 6.08 9.97
C VAL A 34 9.27 6.41 11.46
N LEU A 35 9.33 5.40 12.31
CA LEU A 35 9.34 5.57 13.76
C LEU A 35 10.57 6.35 14.23
N PHE A 36 11.75 6.05 13.69
CA PHE A 36 12.97 6.80 13.99
C PHE A 36 12.85 8.28 13.60
N THR A 37 12.27 8.57 12.43
CA THR A 37 12.03 9.96 12.00
C THR A 37 11.03 10.67 12.90
N THR A 38 9.96 9.98 13.30
CA THR A 38 8.93 10.49 14.22
C THR A 38 9.52 10.78 15.59
N TRP A 39 10.30 9.85 16.13
CA TRP A 39 10.97 9.97 17.41
C TRP A 39 11.94 11.14 17.42
N ARG A 40 12.75 11.28 16.35
CA ARG A 40 13.66 12.42 16.21
C ARG A 40 12.89 13.74 16.18
N ALA A 41 11.80 13.82 15.41
CA ALA A 41 10.94 15.00 15.34
C ALA A 41 10.29 15.34 16.70
N ALA A 42 9.84 14.33 17.44
CA ALA A 42 9.27 14.49 18.77
C ALA A 42 10.31 15.01 19.78
N LYS A 43 11.58 14.62 19.65
CA LYS A 43 12.67 15.09 20.51
C LYS A 43 13.16 16.50 20.15
N SER A 44 13.12 16.88 18.88
CA SER A 44 13.68 18.15 18.38
C SER A 44 12.65 19.29 18.28
N GLN A 45 11.60 19.28 19.11
CA GLN A 45 10.54 20.26 18.98
C GLN A 45 10.97 21.66 19.41
N PRO A 46 10.75 22.69 18.58
CA PRO A 46 11.08 24.06 18.94
C PRO A 46 10.17 24.56 20.08
N PRO A 47 10.67 25.48 20.93
CA PRO A 47 9.92 25.99 22.08
C PRO A 47 8.59 26.65 21.70
N SER A 48 8.49 27.21 20.49
CA SER A 48 7.23 27.78 19.94
C SER A 48 6.10 26.76 19.76
N THR A 49 6.43 25.47 19.63
CA THR A 49 5.45 24.37 19.53
C THR A 49 5.24 23.63 20.86
N ARG A 50 5.92 24.07 21.92
CA ARG A 50 5.83 23.52 23.28
C ARG A 50 5.00 24.44 24.17
N THR A 51 3.81 24.81 23.69
CA THR A 51 2.86 25.56 24.51
C THR A 51 2.14 24.60 25.46
N ARG A 52 1.94 25.01 26.73
CA ARG A 52 1.37 24.18 27.80
C ARG A 52 -0.03 23.62 27.46
N SER A 53 -0.75 24.26 26.54
CA SER A 53 -2.08 23.85 26.08
C SER A 53 -2.07 22.86 24.91
N GLN A 54 -1.06 22.89 24.04
CA GLN A 54 -0.99 22.02 22.85
C GLN A 54 -0.39 20.63 23.13
N ASP A 55 0.41 20.51 24.19
CA ASP A 55 1.07 19.26 24.57
C ASP A 55 0.09 18.11 24.92
N PRO A 56 -0.96 18.31 25.76
CA PRO A 56 -1.90 17.23 26.10
C PRO A 56 -2.81 16.83 24.93
N ALA A 57 -3.19 17.76 24.06
CA ALA A 57 -4.00 17.44 22.88
C ALA A 57 -3.18 16.60 21.88
N ARG A 58 -1.91 16.97 21.66
CA ARG A 58 -0.99 16.24 20.79
C ARG A 58 -0.72 14.83 21.28
N SER A 59 -0.47 14.65 22.59
CA SER A 59 -0.25 13.32 23.16
C SER A 59 -1.48 12.42 23.04
N ARG A 60 -2.69 12.95 23.29
CA ARG A 60 -3.95 12.21 23.13
C ARG A 60 -4.15 11.73 21.70
N HIS A 61 -3.97 12.60 20.71
CA HIS A 61 -4.08 12.21 19.29
C HIS A 61 -3.00 11.21 18.89
N ALA A 62 -1.75 11.37 19.35
CA ALA A 62 -0.69 10.40 19.09
C ALA A 62 -1.04 9.01 19.66
N ILE A 63 -1.62 8.93 20.85
CA ILE A 63 -2.11 7.68 21.44
C ILE A 63 -3.23 7.08 20.58
N THR A 64 -4.23 7.87 20.20
CA THR A 64 -5.34 7.40 19.35
C THR A 64 -4.84 6.83 18.03
N PHE A 65 -3.96 7.55 17.32
CA PHE A 65 -3.40 7.06 16.06
C PHE A 65 -2.48 5.85 16.27
N SER A 66 -1.79 5.73 17.40
CA SER A 66 -0.96 4.56 17.72
C SER A 66 -1.81 3.31 17.93
N ILE A 67 -2.95 3.45 18.61
CA ILE A 67 -3.92 2.34 18.79
C ILE A 67 -4.49 1.93 17.43
N ILE A 68 -4.91 2.88 16.59
CA ILE A 68 -5.42 2.59 15.24
C ILE A 68 -4.34 1.92 14.38
N ALA A 69 -3.09 2.38 14.47
CA ALA A 69 -1.97 1.78 13.75
C ALA A 69 -1.76 0.32 14.19
N LEU A 70 -1.74 0.06 15.51
CA LEU A 70 -1.59 -1.29 16.04
C LEU A 70 -2.71 -2.22 15.58
N LEU A 71 -3.97 -1.76 15.69
CA LEU A 71 -5.13 -2.52 15.23
C LEU A 71 -5.08 -2.79 13.72
N SER A 72 -4.67 -1.81 12.92
CA SER A 72 -4.52 -1.99 11.47
C SER A 72 -3.44 -3.01 11.13
N LEU A 73 -2.29 -2.95 11.82
CA LEU A 73 -1.19 -3.90 11.63
C LEU A 73 -1.59 -5.32 12.05
N LEU A 74 -2.23 -5.47 13.21
CA LEU A 74 -2.70 -6.76 13.72
C LEU A 74 -3.77 -7.35 12.80
N SER A 75 -4.72 -6.54 12.32
CA SER A 75 -5.76 -6.98 11.40
C SER A 75 -5.15 -7.50 10.09
N VAL A 76 -4.36 -6.68 9.41
CA VAL A 76 -3.73 -7.07 8.13
C VAL A 76 -2.77 -8.24 8.31
N GLY A 77 -1.98 -8.26 9.38
CA GLY A 77 -1.08 -9.37 9.71
C GLY A 77 -1.83 -10.68 9.95
N SER A 78 -2.91 -10.64 10.75
CA SER A 78 -3.73 -11.82 11.04
C SER A 78 -4.42 -12.35 9.79
N PHE A 79 -5.04 -11.48 8.99
CA PHE A 79 -5.69 -11.89 7.74
C PHE A 79 -4.69 -12.47 6.75
N ALA A 80 -3.53 -11.83 6.58
CA ALA A 80 -2.51 -12.29 5.65
C ALA A 80 -1.88 -13.63 6.10
N PHE A 81 -1.76 -13.86 7.40
CA PHE A 81 -1.30 -15.14 7.95
C PHE A 81 -2.36 -16.23 7.79
N LEU A 82 -3.59 -15.99 8.25
CA LEU A 82 -4.68 -16.95 8.18
C LEU A 82 -4.97 -17.38 6.74
N TRP A 83 -4.98 -16.44 5.81
CA TRP A 83 -5.23 -16.74 4.40
C TRP A 83 -4.16 -17.68 3.81
N ARG A 84 -2.88 -17.43 4.11
CA ARG A 84 -1.77 -18.31 3.68
C ARG A 84 -1.82 -19.67 4.37
N ALA A 85 -2.13 -19.70 5.66
CA ALA A 85 -2.27 -20.95 6.41
C ALA A 85 -3.40 -21.82 5.85
N ILE A 86 -4.58 -21.23 5.59
CA ILE A 86 -5.72 -21.93 4.99
C ILE A 86 -5.38 -22.41 3.57
N SER A 87 -4.70 -21.60 2.77
CA SER A 87 -4.27 -21.99 1.42
C SER A 87 -3.31 -23.19 1.45
N TYR A 88 -2.32 -23.18 2.35
CA TYR A 88 -1.39 -24.29 2.53
C TYR A 88 -2.10 -25.57 3.00
N VAL A 89 -2.96 -25.48 4.02
CA VAL A 89 -3.68 -26.63 4.56
C VAL A 89 -4.55 -27.28 3.49
N ARG A 90 -5.32 -26.49 2.74
CA ARG A 90 -6.15 -27.02 1.64
C ARG A 90 -5.32 -27.72 0.57
N TRP A 91 -4.22 -27.11 0.14
CA TRP A 91 -3.31 -27.71 -0.83
C TRP A 91 -2.74 -29.04 -0.34
N ALA A 92 -2.33 -29.10 0.93
CA ALA A 92 -1.77 -30.31 1.52
C ALA A 92 -2.83 -31.42 1.68
N GLU A 93 -4.07 -31.06 2.05
CA GLU A 93 -5.21 -31.99 2.11
C GLU A 93 -5.54 -32.56 0.74
N ASP A 94 -5.62 -31.72 -0.30
CA ASP A 94 -5.95 -32.13 -1.68
C ASP A 94 -4.88 -33.09 -2.25
N ASN A 95 -3.61 -32.87 -1.91
CA ASN A 95 -2.49 -33.70 -2.36
C ASN A 95 -2.13 -34.85 -1.40
N LYS A 96 -2.86 -35.00 -0.29
CA LYS A 96 -2.64 -36.02 0.74
C LYS A 96 -1.22 -35.99 1.35
N TYR A 97 -0.67 -34.79 1.54
CA TYR A 97 0.60 -34.60 2.24
C TYR A 97 0.39 -34.58 3.77
N ASP A 98 1.26 -35.28 4.50
CA ASP A 98 1.27 -35.23 5.96
C ASP A 98 1.79 -33.88 6.47
N ILE A 99 0.89 -33.06 7.00
CA ILE A 99 1.22 -31.77 7.61
C ILE A 99 1.74 -32.03 9.04
N PRO A 100 2.86 -31.41 9.45
CA PRO A 100 3.29 -31.51 10.85
C PRO A 100 2.26 -30.90 11.79
N GLY A 101 1.94 -31.60 12.89
CA GLY A 101 0.95 -31.15 13.88
C GLY A 101 1.32 -29.89 14.67
N THR A 102 2.52 -29.33 14.44
CA THR A 102 3.00 -28.10 15.10
C THR A 102 3.73 -27.18 14.12
N LEU A 103 3.66 -25.86 14.35
CA LEU A 103 4.34 -24.84 13.54
C LEU A 103 5.89 -24.98 13.52
N TRP A 104 6.45 -25.68 14.52
CA TRP A 104 7.89 -25.91 14.66
C TRP A 104 8.32 -27.34 14.35
N GLY A 105 7.37 -28.27 14.25
CA GLY A 105 7.60 -29.66 13.83
C GLY A 105 7.88 -29.68 12.33
N GLY A 106 9.01 -30.25 11.94
CA GLY A 106 9.40 -30.37 10.53
C GLY A 106 10.72 -29.68 10.15
N SER A 107 11.31 -28.87 11.04
CA SER A 107 12.61 -28.21 10.78
C SER A 107 13.82 -29.03 11.29
N TYR A 108 13.68 -29.76 12.40
CA TYR A 108 14.76 -30.55 13.00
C TYR A 108 14.24 -31.80 13.71
N GLY A 109 14.45 -32.97 13.10
CA GLY A 109 14.54 -34.25 13.82
C GLY A 109 13.26 -35.06 14.05
N THR A 110 13.29 -36.29 13.53
CA THR A 110 12.65 -37.51 14.06
C THR A 110 11.18 -37.44 14.44
N GLY A 111 10.30 -37.63 13.45
CA GLY A 111 8.92 -38.06 13.67
C GLY A 111 7.87 -36.99 13.40
N GLU A 112 7.08 -37.23 12.35
CA GLU A 112 5.82 -36.58 11.98
C GLU A 112 5.92 -35.25 11.20
N GLY A 113 5.80 -35.38 9.88
CA GLY A 113 5.48 -34.29 8.94
C GLY A 113 6.64 -33.40 8.51
N HIS A 114 6.68 -33.05 7.22
CA HIS A 114 7.60 -32.05 6.67
C HIS A 114 6.81 -30.89 6.10
N TRP A 115 7.36 -29.67 6.20
CA TRP A 115 6.78 -28.51 5.51
C TRP A 115 7.17 -28.54 4.04
N TYR A 116 6.18 -28.62 3.15
CA TYR A 116 6.36 -28.61 1.69
C TYR A 116 6.02 -27.23 1.11
N LEU A 117 6.62 -26.17 1.65
CA LEU A 117 6.32 -24.79 1.25
C LEU A 117 6.79 -24.49 -0.19
N GLY A 118 7.91 -25.09 -0.61
CA GLY A 118 8.44 -24.96 -1.95
C GLY A 118 7.51 -25.58 -2.99
N ASP A 119 7.01 -26.80 -2.72
CA ASP A 119 6.04 -27.48 -3.59
C ASP A 119 4.69 -26.73 -3.60
N TRP A 120 4.22 -26.28 -2.43
CA TRP A 120 3.01 -25.47 -2.33
C TRP A 120 3.06 -24.20 -3.19
N LEU A 121 4.17 -23.46 -3.14
CA LEU A 121 4.31 -22.23 -3.90
C LEU A 121 4.57 -22.47 -5.41
N ALA A 122 5.13 -23.63 -5.76
CA ALA A 122 5.31 -24.03 -7.15
C ALA A 122 3.98 -24.45 -7.80
N ASP A 123 3.13 -25.15 -7.05
CA ASP A 123 1.83 -25.63 -7.52
C ASP A 123 0.75 -24.54 -7.46
N ILE A 124 0.78 -23.71 -6.41
CA ILE A 124 -0.16 -22.61 -6.22
C ILE A 124 0.54 -21.29 -6.52
N ASP A 125 0.14 -20.67 -7.62
CA ASP A 125 0.39 -19.25 -7.85
C ASP A 125 -0.51 -18.42 -6.91
N LEU A 126 -0.11 -18.35 -5.63
CA LEU A 126 -0.75 -17.59 -4.54
C LEU A 126 -1.07 -16.17 -4.96
N VAL A 127 -0.16 -15.64 -5.74
CA VAL A 127 -0.12 -14.30 -6.26
C VAL A 127 -1.27 -14.16 -7.29
N ARG A 128 -1.41 -15.09 -8.24
CA ARG A 128 -2.56 -15.15 -9.17
C ARG A 128 -3.89 -15.42 -8.48
N GLU A 129 -3.93 -16.25 -7.43
CA GLU A 129 -5.15 -16.53 -6.66
C GLU A 129 -5.63 -15.29 -5.90
N PHE A 130 -4.71 -14.58 -5.23
CA PHE A 130 -5.03 -13.34 -4.53
C PHE A 130 -5.62 -12.30 -5.48
N ASP A 131 -4.97 -12.09 -6.64
CA ASP A 131 -5.49 -11.20 -7.67
C ASP A 131 -6.84 -11.69 -8.22
N ALA A 132 -7.01 -13.01 -8.41
CA ALA A 132 -8.29 -13.55 -8.85
C ALA A 132 -9.42 -13.25 -7.85
N VAL A 133 -9.18 -13.38 -6.55
CA VAL A 133 -10.17 -13.02 -5.52
C VAL A 133 -10.50 -11.53 -5.56
N GLY A 134 -9.48 -10.68 -5.74
CA GLY A 134 -9.65 -9.22 -5.80
C GLY A 134 -10.32 -8.70 -7.07
N ILE A 135 -10.25 -9.41 -8.19
CA ILE A 135 -10.72 -8.91 -9.50
C ILE A 135 -11.92 -9.69 -10.03
N MET A 136 -11.97 -11.00 -9.82
CA MET A 136 -12.99 -11.87 -10.42
C MET A 136 -14.30 -11.88 -9.61
N LYS A 137 -14.25 -11.57 -8.31
CA LYS A 137 -15.44 -11.39 -7.48
C LYS A 137 -15.84 -9.91 -7.46
N PRO A 138 -17.13 -9.60 -7.62
CA PRO A 138 -17.56 -8.20 -7.72
C PRO A 138 -17.40 -7.46 -6.37
N GLU A 139 -17.50 -8.14 -5.23
CA GLU A 139 -17.20 -7.58 -3.92
C GLU A 139 -15.69 -7.31 -3.75
N GLY A 140 -14.86 -8.25 -4.23
CA GLY A 140 -13.41 -8.10 -4.26
C GLY A 140 -12.99 -6.90 -5.11
N PHE A 141 -13.62 -6.73 -6.28
CA PHE A 141 -13.33 -5.63 -7.19
C PHE A 141 -13.74 -4.28 -6.60
N LEU A 142 -14.89 -4.22 -5.93
CA LEU A 142 -15.31 -3.03 -5.20
C LEU A 142 -14.27 -2.64 -4.14
N TYR A 143 -13.84 -3.58 -3.30
CA TYR A 143 -12.82 -3.32 -2.29
C TYR A 143 -11.49 -2.87 -2.90
N THR A 144 -11.03 -3.57 -3.93
CA THR A 144 -9.77 -3.30 -4.66
C THR A 144 -9.79 -1.90 -5.29
N SER A 145 -10.94 -1.47 -5.81
CA SER A 145 -11.14 -0.12 -6.34
C SER A 145 -11.11 0.96 -5.26
N GLN A 146 -11.75 0.72 -4.11
CA GLN A 146 -11.74 1.64 -2.97
C GLN A 146 -10.33 1.82 -2.40
N TYR A 147 -9.62 0.70 -2.27
CA TYR A 147 -8.24 0.69 -1.81
C TYR A 147 -7.32 1.48 -2.76
N PHE A 148 -7.47 1.32 -4.09
CA PHE A 148 -6.68 2.06 -5.07
C PHE A 148 -6.90 3.57 -5.03
N VAL A 149 -8.16 4.01 -4.97
CA VAL A 149 -8.50 5.44 -4.82
C VAL A 149 -7.91 5.98 -3.51
N GLY A 150 -8.04 5.21 -2.42
CA GLY A 150 -7.46 5.54 -1.12
C GLY A 150 -5.94 5.70 -1.18
N LEU A 151 -5.25 4.81 -1.91
CA LEU A 151 -3.81 4.90 -2.13
C LEU A 151 -3.43 6.17 -2.88
N ILE A 152 -4.10 6.50 -3.99
CA ILE A 152 -3.86 7.74 -4.73
C ILE A 152 -4.07 8.96 -3.84
N ALA A 153 -5.20 9.03 -3.12
CA ALA A 153 -5.50 10.13 -2.21
C ALA A 153 -4.43 10.29 -1.13
N SER A 154 -4.03 9.17 -0.51
CA SER A 154 -3.01 9.15 0.54
C SER A 154 -1.64 9.55 0.02
N ALA A 155 -1.26 9.14 -1.19
CA ALA A 155 0.01 9.49 -1.80
C ALA A 155 0.12 10.98 -2.10
N ILE A 156 -0.93 11.57 -2.70
CA ILE A 156 -0.99 13.02 -2.93
C ILE A 156 -0.89 13.76 -1.59
N PHE A 157 -1.64 13.31 -0.59
CA PHE A 157 -1.62 13.91 0.76
C PHE A 157 -0.23 13.81 1.42
N MET A 158 0.38 12.63 1.45
CA MET A 158 1.70 12.39 2.03
C MET A 158 2.79 13.19 1.31
N GLY A 159 2.72 13.29 -0.02
CA GLY A 159 3.64 14.10 -0.82
C GLY A 159 3.47 15.62 -0.59
N ALA A 160 2.23 16.10 -0.45
CA ALA A 160 1.94 17.51 -0.20
C ALA A 160 2.32 17.93 1.23
N GLU A 161 1.84 17.22 2.25
CA GLU A 161 2.15 17.53 3.65
C GLU A 161 3.60 17.21 4.03
N GLY A 162 4.17 16.16 3.45
CA GLY A 162 5.57 15.80 3.67
C GLY A 162 6.52 16.91 3.24
N ARG A 163 6.35 17.46 2.03
CA ARG A 163 7.16 18.60 1.55
C ARG A 163 6.89 19.88 2.32
N ARG A 164 5.63 20.14 2.67
CA ARG A 164 5.26 21.32 3.48
C ARG A 164 6.02 21.37 4.81
N ARG A 165 6.34 20.19 5.37
CA ARG A 165 7.09 19.99 6.62
C ARG A 165 8.56 19.61 6.41
N ASN A 166 9.05 19.70 5.18
CA ASN A 166 10.42 19.35 4.78
C ASN A 166 10.87 17.93 5.20
N LEU A 167 9.97 16.95 5.09
CA LEU A 167 10.34 15.55 5.25
C LEU A 167 11.23 15.12 4.09
N SER A 168 12.25 14.32 4.38
CA SER A 168 13.11 13.79 3.32
C SER A 168 12.30 12.98 2.30
N ASN A 169 12.64 13.07 1.01
CA ASN A 169 11.98 12.28 -0.04
C ASN A 169 11.95 10.79 0.29
N ARG A 170 13.04 10.28 0.90
CA ARG A 170 13.11 8.87 1.32
C ARG A 170 12.10 8.53 2.42
N THR A 171 11.82 9.47 3.33
CA THR A 171 10.78 9.31 4.37
C THR A 171 9.38 9.30 3.75
N ILE A 172 9.11 10.23 2.82
CA ILE A 172 7.84 10.27 2.08
C ILE A 172 7.63 8.96 1.30
N ALA A 173 8.66 8.51 0.58
CA ALA A 173 8.65 7.24 -0.13
C ALA A 173 8.39 6.06 0.83
N SER A 174 8.92 6.11 2.05
CA SER A 174 8.69 5.05 3.03
C SER A 174 7.23 4.96 3.46
N PHE A 175 6.54 6.09 3.66
CA PHE A 175 5.10 6.08 3.94
C PHE A 175 4.27 5.55 2.77
N VAL A 176 4.59 5.98 1.55
CA VAL A 176 3.88 5.58 0.33
C VAL A 176 4.10 4.09 0.01
N LEU A 177 5.32 3.59 0.22
CA LEU A 177 5.61 2.16 0.08
C LEU A 177 4.93 1.35 1.19
N LEU A 178 4.91 1.86 2.41
CA LEU A 178 4.23 1.20 3.53
C LEU A 178 2.71 1.14 3.33
N SER A 179 2.10 2.15 2.70
CA SER A 179 0.68 2.12 2.35
C SER A 179 0.37 1.09 1.28
N SER A 180 1.27 0.91 0.31
CA SER A 180 1.09 0.05 -0.87
C SER A 180 1.43 -1.42 -0.62
N ILE A 181 2.45 -1.71 0.20
CA ILE A 181 2.95 -3.07 0.48
C ILE A 181 2.44 -3.62 1.82
N GLY A 182 2.24 -2.74 2.80
CA GLY A 182 1.78 -3.09 4.13
C GLY A 182 0.29 -2.85 4.29
N SER A 183 -0.06 -1.66 4.77
CA SER A 183 -1.44 -1.27 5.02
C SER A 183 -1.58 0.24 4.90
N LEU A 184 -2.57 0.66 4.11
CA LEU A 184 -2.94 2.06 3.95
C LEU A 184 -3.29 2.70 5.30
N GLY A 185 -4.11 2.03 6.11
CA GLY A 185 -4.51 2.53 7.43
C GLY A 185 -3.33 2.67 8.38
N TYR A 186 -2.46 1.66 8.42
CA TYR A 186 -1.24 1.67 9.23
C TYR A 186 -0.31 2.84 8.86
N ALA A 187 -0.03 2.99 7.57
CA ALA A 187 0.83 4.05 7.06
C ALA A 187 0.25 5.45 7.31
N LEU A 188 -1.06 5.64 7.10
CA LEU A 188 -1.74 6.90 7.39
C LEU A 188 -1.69 7.25 8.88
N SER A 189 -1.95 6.30 9.77
CA SER A 189 -1.85 6.54 11.22
C SER A 189 -0.45 6.96 11.64
N LEU A 190 0.59 6.28 11.16
CA LEU A 190 1.98 6.68 11.42
C LEU A 190 2.31 8.05 10.81
N PHE A 191 1.80 8.34 9.62
CA PHE A 191 1.99 9.63 8.97
C PHE A 191 1.33 10.75 9.78
N PHE A 192 0.11 10.54 10.27
CA PHE A 192 -0.57 11.48 11.16
C PHE A 192 0.25 11.74 12.42
N ILE A 193 0.74 10.70 13.09
CA ILE A 193 1.64 10.88 14.25
C ILE A 193 2.87 11.72 13.87
N THR A 194 3.49 11.42 12.73
CA THR A 194 4.69 12.13 12.26
C THR A 194 4.43 13.62 12.03
N ILE A 195 3.32 13.97 11.39
CA ILE A 195 2.96 15.37 11.17
C ILE A 195 2.53 16.07 12.46
N LEU A 196 2.02 15.36 13.48
CA LEU A 196 1.76 15.96 14.79
C LEU A 196 3.05 16.44 15.47
N TYR A 197 4.16 15.73 15.27
CA TYR A 197 5.44 16.05 15.89
C TYR A 197 6.37 16.91 15.02
N THR A 198 6.14 16.99 13.71
CA THR A 198 7.00 17.73 12.78
C THR A 198 6.46 19.14 12.53
N PRO A 199 7.11 20.22 12.99
CA PRO A 199 6.63 21.59 12.75
C PRO A 199 6.67 21.98 11.27
N LEU A 200 5.92 23.03 10.91
CA LEU A 200 6.05 23.65 9.59
C LEU A 200 7.41 24.32 9.50
N THR A 201 8.19 23.99 8.47
CA THR A 201 9.52 24.59 8.29
C THR A 201 9.43 26.00 7.74
N ILE A 202 10.44 26.80 8.03
CA ILE A 202 10.67 28.09 7.35
C ILE A 202 11.25 27.77 5.96
N HIS A 203 10.90 28.58 4.97
CA HIS A 203 11.36 28.46 3.58
C HIS A 203 12.89 28.24 3.50
N HIS A 204 13.33 27.37 2.60
CA HIS A 204 14.75 27.18 2.28
C HIS A 204 14.93 27.50 0.80
N ASN A 205 15.93 28.32 0.46
CA ASN A 205 16.25 28.71 -0.92
C ASN A 205 16.93 27.56 -1.69
N ASP A 206 16.35 26.37 -1.68
CA ASP A 206 16.75 25.28 -2.56
C ASP A 206 16.12 25.45 -3.96
N SER A 207 16.49 24.57 -4.90
CA SER A 207 15.95 24.52 -6.26
C SER A 207 14.41 24.59 -6.27
N THR A 208 13.84 25.31 -7.25
CA THR A 208 12.39 25.59 -7.35
C THR A 208 11.51 24.34 -7.35
N LEU A 209 12.00 23.20 -7.84
CA LEU A 209 11.25 21.92 -7.85
C LEU A 209 11.24 21.20 -6.50
N HIS A 210 12.21 21.49 -5.63
CA HIS A 210 12.28 20.95 -4.26
C HIS A 210 11.59 21.87 -3.24
N ASP A 211 11.20 23.07 -3.67
CA ASP A 211 10.51 24.04 -2.85
C ASP A 211 9.05 23.62 -2.57
N ALA A 212 8.63 23.76 -1.32
CA ALA A 212 7.25 23.55 -0.90
C ALA A 212 6.26 24.56 -1.51
N LEU A 213 6.77 25.65 -2.09
CA LEU A 213 5.96 26.64 -2.82
C LEU A 213 5.59 26.20 -4.24
N PHE A 214 6.27 25.20 -4.81
CA PHE A 214 5.96 24.70 -6.14
C PHE A 214 4.90 23.59 -6.11
N THR A 215 3.88 23.75 -6.93
CA THR A 215 2.84 22.74 -7.15
C THR A 215 2.56 22.57 -8.64
N PRO A 216 2.43 21.33 -9.15
CA PRO A 216 1.87 21.08 -10.47
C PRO A 216 0.50 21.73 -10.61
N HIS A 217 0.11 22.08 -11.84
CA HIS A 217 -1.27 22.50 -12.11
C HIS A 217 -2.24 21.36 -11.77
N ALA A 218 -3.45 21.71 -11.31
CA ALA A 218 -4.45 20.72 -10.91
C ALA A 218 -4.75 19.72 -12.03
N TRP A 219 -4.84 20.18 -13.28
CA TRP A 219 -5.11 19.32 -14.43
C TRP A 219 -4.07 18.22 -14.65
N VAL A 220 -2.81 18.40 -14.20
CA VAL A 220 -1.77 17.36 -14.28
C VAL A 220 -2.10 16.21 -13.34
N TYR A 221 -2.61 16.51 -12.15
CA TYR A 221 -3.13 15.49 -11.25
C TYR A 221 -4.43 14.89 -11.78
N ASP A 222 -5.36 15.73 -12.25
CA ASP A 222 -6.68 15.29 -12.70
C ASP A 222 -6.57 14.32 -13.89
N THR A 223 -5.67 14.61 -14.85
CA THR A 223 -5.40 13.71 -15.99
C THR A 223 -4.85 12.36 -15.53
N GLY A 224 -3.87 12.36 -14.62
CA GLY A 224 -3.34 11.12 -14.03
C GLY A 224 -4.41 10.33 -13.27
N ILE A 225 -5.27 11.02 -12.50
CA ILE A 225 -6.36 10.40 -11.73
C ILE A 225 -7.37 9.77 -12.68
N VAL A 226 -7.85 10.52 -13.68
CA VAL A 226 -8.83 10.04 -14.66
C VAL A 226 -8.25 8.85 -15.44
N ALA A 227 -7.01 8.94 -15.91
CA ALA A 227 -6.35 7.83 -16.59
C ALA A 227 -6.28 6.59 -15.70
N SER A 228 -5.82 6.74 -14.45
CA SER A 228 -5.71 5.64 -13.49
C SER A 228 -7.06 4.96 -13.20
N LEU A 229 -8.11 5.76 -13.03
CA LEU A 229 -9.46 5.25 -12.76
C LEU A 229 -10.11 4.61 -13.98
N LEU A 230 -9.86 5.15 -15.18
CA LEU A 230 -10.30 4.54 -16.43
C LEU A 230 -9.61 3.18 -16.64
N THR A 231 -8.29 3.12 -16.44
CA THR A 231 -7.53 1.85 -16.52
C THR A 231 -8.06 0.84 -15.51
N LEU A 232 -8.31 1.25 -14.26
CA LEU A 232 -8.89 0.38 -13.24
C LEU A 232 -10.29 -0.14 -13.65
N ASN A 233 -11.10 0.69 -14.29
CA ASN A 233 -12.46 0.33 -14.71
C ASN A 233 -12.47 -0.60 -15.94
N LEU A 234 -11.52 -0.42 -16.86
CA LEU A 234 -11.30 -1.30 -18.01
C LEU A 234 -10.55 -2.58 -17.64
N PHE A 235 -10.01 -2.65 -16.42
CA PHE A 235 -9.14 -3.72 -15.98
C PHE A 235 -9.74 -5.13 -16.12
N PRO A 236 -11.01 -5.40 -15.76
CA PRO A 236 -11.59 -6.74 -15.96
C PRO A 236 -11.59 -7.19 -17.43
N GLN A 237 -11.77 -6.26 -18.37
CA GLN A 237 -11.72 -6.53 -19.81
C GLN A 237 -10.28 -6.80 -20.26
N LEU A 238 -9.33 -5.96 -19.83
CA LEU A 238 -7.91 -6.13 -20.13
C LEU A 238 -7.36 -7.47 -19.63
N VAL A 239 -7.76 -7.91 -18.42
CA VAL A 239 -7.37 -9.23 -17.91
C VAL A 239 -7.97 -10.37 -18.73
N SER A 240 -9.22 -10.23 -19.20
CA SER A 240 -9.83 -11.27 -20.03
C SER A 240 -9.18 -11.40 -21.41
N GLU A 241 -8.62 -10.31 -21.94
CA GLU A 241 -8.05 -10.26 -23.29
C GLU A 241 -6.55 -10.58 -23.30
N PHE A 242 -5.78 -10.06 -22.33
CA PHE A 242 -4.32 -10.19 -22.30
C PHE A 242 -3.81 -11.13 -21.22
N GLY A 243 -4.65 -11.55 -20.26
CA GLY A 243 -4.28 -12.46 -19.17
C GLY A 243 -3.27 -11.92 -18.15
N ASP A 244 -2.59 -10.81 -18.44
CA ASP A 244 -1.51 -10.27 -17.61
C ASP A 244 -2.03 -9.37 -16.49
N LYS A 245 -1.86 -9.85 -15.25
CA LYS A 245 -2.24 -9.13 -14.03
C LYS A 245 -1.08 -8.33 -13.43
N SER A 246 0.14 -8.47 -13.98
CA SER A 246 1.34 -7.78 -13.49
C SER A 246 1.21 -6.26 -13.62
N MET A 247 0.54 -5.78 -14.67
CA MET A 247 0.28 -4.34 -14.90
C MET A 247 -0.49 -3.71 -13.73
N LEU A 248 -1.42 -4.44 -13.12
CA LEU A 248 -2.18 -3.93 -11.98
C LEU A 248 -1.26 -3.66 -10.79
N ARG A 249 -0.41 -4.64 -10.45
CA ARG A 249 0.50 -4.53 -9.32
C ARG A 249 1.54 -3.44 -9.51
N LEU A 250 2.06 -3.34 -10.73
CA LEU A 250 2.92 -2.23 -11.09
C LEU A 250 2.18 -0.90 -10.92
N GLY A 251 0.91 -0.81 -11.33
CA GLY A 251 0.06 0.36 -11.11
C GLY A 251 -0.14 0.69 -9.62
N TYR A 252 -0.43 -0.30 -8.78
CA TYR A 252 -0.59 -0.15 -7.33
C TYR A 252 0.67 0.36 -6.64
N LEU A 253 1.85 0.09 -7.19
CA LEU A 253 3.12 0.55 -6.63
C LEU A 253 3.59 1.88 -7.25
N ALA A 254 3.56 1.97 -8.58
CA ALA A 254 4.12 3.08 -9.33
C ALA A 254 3.24 4.34 -9.25
N MET A 255 1.90 4.20 -9.33
CA MET A 255 1.02 5.37 -9.32
C MET A 255 1.08 6.15 -8.00
N PRO A 256 1.01 5.51 -6.82
CA PRO A 256 1.19 6.24 -5.56
C PRO A 256 2.53 6.96 -5.47
N ILE A 257 3.63 6.33 -5.91
CA ILE A 257 4.94 6.98 -5.94
C ILE A 257 4.92 8.19 -6.89
N ALA A 258 4.42 8.02 -8.11
CA ALA A 258 4.31 9.08 -9.09
C ALA A 258 3.49 10.27 -8.57
N PHE A 259 2.35 10.02 -7.92
CA PHE A 259 1.51 11.07 -7.35
C PHE A 259 2.16 11.78 -6.15
N ALA A 260 2.83 11.04 -5.27
CA ALA A 260 3.53 11.63 -4.13
C ALA A 260 4.69 12.54 -4.57
N PHE A 261 5.39 12.16 -5.64
CA PHE A 261 6.53 12.89 -6.19
C PHE A 261 6.23 13.69 -7.45
N ALA A 262 4.95 13.83 -7.86
CA ALA A 262 4.57 14.58 -9.05
C ALA A 262 5.21 15.98 -9.15
N PRO A 263 5.35 16.76 -8.06
CA PRO A 263 6.00 18.07 -8.11
C PRO A 263 7.49 18.04 -8.48
N GLN A 264 8.16 16.91 -8.26
CA GLN A 264 9.57 16.69 -8.64
C GLN A 264 9.71 16.09 -10.04
N LEU A 265 8.67 15.40 -10.51
CA LEU A 265 8.65 14.74 -11.83
C LEU A 265 8.11 15.65 -12.94
N VAL A 266 7.20 16.56 -12.59
CA VAL A 266 6.50 17.41 -13.54
C VAL A 266 7.41 18.57 -13.98
N PRO A 267 7.59 18.78 -15.30
CA PRO A 267 8.34 19.91 -15.84
C PRO A 267 7.85 21.25 -15.31
N TYR A 268 8.76 22.23 -15.17
CA TYR A 268 8.44 23.56 -14.66
C TYR A 268 7.29 24.24 -15.43
N ALA A 269 7.21 24.05 -16.75
CA ALA A 269 6.15 24.58 -17.60
C ALA A 269 4.73 24.12 -17.20
N LEU A 270 4.63 22.96 -16.54
CA LEU A 270 3.37 22.36 -16.10
C LEU A 270 3.08 22.59 -14.61
N GLY A 271 3.86 23.44 -13.93
CA GLY A 271 3.62 23.82 -12.55
C GLY A 271 3.56 25.32 -12.32
N ARG A 272 3.27 25.69 -11.07
CA ARG A 272 3.20 27.08 -10.65
C ARG A 272 3.87 27.24 -9.29
N GLN A 273 4.67 28.30 -9.16
CA GLN A 273 5.21 28.73 -7.88
C GLN A 273 4.22 29.67 -7.19
N HIS A 274 4.00 29.42 -5.91
CA HIS A 274 3.10 30.20 -5.07
C HIS A 274 3.86 31.18 -4.20
N THR A 275 3.21 32.27 -3.82
CA THR A 275 3.79 33.27 -2.91
C THR A 275 3.84 32.80 -1.46
N SER A 276 3.00 31.82 -1.08
CA SER A 276 2.93 31.30 0.28
C SER A 276 2.70 29.79 0.32
N LYS A 277 3.14 29.14 1.40
CA LYS A 277 2.87 27.71 1.65
C LYS A 277 1.38 27.43 1.82
N ALA A 278 0.62 28.39 2.33
CA ALA A 278 -0.83 28.26 2.50
C ALA A 278 -1.56 28.25 1.14
N SER A 279 -1.17 29.11 0.20
CA SER A 279 -1.73 29.13 -1.15
C SER A 279 -1.32 27.89 -1.96
N ALA A 280 -0.07 27.45 -1.83
CA ALA A 280 0.39 26.18 -2.40
C ALA A 280 -0.41 24.99 -1.85
N HIS A 281 -0.67 24.95 -0.55
CA HIS A 281 -1.47 23.88 0.05
C HIS A 281 -2.93 23.91 -0.42
N ARG A 282 -3.52 25.12 -0.53
CA ARG A 282 -4.92 25.28 -0.98
C ARG A 282 -5.14 24.85 -2.43
N SER A 283 -4.10 24.83 -3.27
CA SER A 283 -4.22 24.39 -4.67
C SER A 283 -4.60 22.89 -4.76
N TYR A 284 -4.13 22.06 -3.82
CA TYR A 284 -4.47 20.63 -3.76
C TYR A 284 -5.95 20.37 -3.47
N ALA A 285 -6.68 21.33 -2.89
CA ALA A 285 -8.11 21.16 -2.62
C ALA A 285 -8.89 20.85 -3.92
N LYS A 286 -8.51 21.49 -5.04
CA LYS A 286 -9.11 21.22 -6.35
C LYS A 286 -8.89 19.78 -6.80
N VAL A 287 -7.69 19.26 -6.60
CA VAL A 287 -7.31 17.88 -6.93
C VAL A 287 -8.11 16.88 -6.10
N PHE A 288 -8.26 17.12 -4.79
CA PHE A 288 -9.09 16.27 -3.93
C PHE A 288 -10.58 16.34 -4.28
N HIS A 289 -11.09 17.50 -4.72
CA HIS A 289 -12.45 17.61 -5.23
C HIS A 289 -12.64 16.80 -6.51
N ALA A 290 -11.73 16.90 -7.48
CA ALA A 290 -11.77 16.11 -8.71
C ALA A 290 -11.69 14.61 -8.42
N LEU A 291 -10.77 14.20 -7.55
CA LEU A 291 -10.64 12.80 -7.11
C LEU A 291 -11.92 12.29 -6.44
N SER A 292 -12.54 13.10 -5.57
CA SER A 292 -13.79 12.76 -4.91
C SER A 292 -14.92 12.54 -5.92
N LEU A 293 -15.13 13.48 -6.84
CA LEU A 293 -16.14 13.36 -7.90
C LEU A 293 -15.89 12.14 -8.78
N ALA A 294 -14.66 11.93 -9.23
CA ALA A 294 -14.29 10.78 -10.05
C ALA A 294 -14.49 9.46 -9.30
N SER A 295 -14.14 9.41 -8.00
CA SER A 295 -14.34 8.22 -7.17
C SER A 295 -15.83 7.89 -6.99
N ILE A 296 -16.68 8.89 -6.78
CA ILE A 296 -18.13 8.71 -6.67
C ILE A 296 -18.68 8.10 -7.97
N LEU A 297 -18.27 8.60 -9.13
CA LEU A 297 -18.70 8.06 -10.42
C LEU A 297 -18.26 6.60 -10.63
N VAL A 298 -17.01 6.28 -10.27
CA VAL A 298 -16.50 4.90 -10.35
C VAL A 298 -17.29 4.00 -9.41
N TYR A 299 -17.42 4.35 -8.14
CA TYR A 299 -18.14 3.53 -7.17
C TYR A 299 -19.62 3.37 -7.50
N TRP A 300 -20.26 4.44 -7.99
CA TRP A 300 -21.64 4.40 -8.46
C TRP A 300 -21.81 3.37 -9.58
N ARG A 301 -20.92 3.39 -10.58
CA ARG A 301 -20.94 2.41 -11.67
C ARG A 301 -20.69 0.99 -11.16
N VAL A 302 -19.69 0.77 -10.30
CA VAL A 302 -19.39 -0.56 -9.74
C VAL A 302 -20.59 -1.07 -8.93
N MET A 303 -21.21 -0.21 -8.12
CA MET A 303 -22.38 -0.55 -7.32
C MET A 303 -23.59 -0.91 -8.18
N ILE A 304 -23.89 -0.13 -9.23
CA ILE A 304 -24.95 -0.47 -10.21
C ILE A 304 -24.65 -1.83 -10.84
N THR A 305 -23.41 -2.06 -11.25
CA THR A 305 -23.03 -3.35 -11.87
C THR A 305 -23.23 -4.52 -10.90
N LEU A 306 -22.93 -4.35 -9.62
CA LEU A 306 -23.14 -5.35 -8.58
C LEU A 306 -24.64 -5.64 -8.34
N ILE A 307 -25.50 -4.62 -8.39
CA ILE A 307 -26.94 -4.75 -8.14
C ILE A 307 -27.68 -5.34 -9.33
N TYR A 308 -27.36 -4.88 -10.56
CA TYR A 308 -28.17 -5.17 -11.75
C TYR A 308 -27.66 -6.36 -12.58
N ARG A 309 -26.46 -6.89 -12.34
CA ARG A 309 -26.00 -8.11 -13.01
C ARG A 309 -26.50 -9.31 -12.19
N PRO A 310 -27.45 -10.12 -12.71
CA PRO A 310 -27.94 -11.28 -11.97
C PRO A 310 -26.77 -12.19 -11.63
N ARG A 311 -26.73 -12.68 -10.38
CA ARG A 311 -25.80 -13.73 -9.96
C ARG A 311 -26.05 -14.94 -10.86
N CYS A 312 -25.22 -15.15 -11.87
CA CYS A 312 -25.19 -16.44 -12.54
C CYS A 312 -24.66 -17.44 -11.50
N SER A 313 -25.59 -18.16 -10.86
CA SER A 313 -25.28 -19.38 -10.15
C SER A 313 -24.65 -20.35 -11.15
N CYS A 314 -23.31 -20.38 -11.20
CA CYS A 314 -22.63 -21.52 -11.78
C CYS A 314 -22.93 -22.71 -10.85
N HIS A 315 -23.87 -23.55 -11.29
CA HIS A 315 -23.91 -24.95 -10.91
C HIS A 315 -22.49 -25.51 -11.07
N PHE A 316 -21.80 -25.76 -9.96
CA PHE A 316 -20.72 -26.75 -9.95
C PHE A 316 -21.40 -28.10 -10.08
N GLY A 317 -21.52 -28.55 -11.33
CA GLY A 317 -21.87 -29.92 -11.67
C GLY A 317 -20.60 -30.74 -11.80
N LYS A 318 -20.55 -31.79 -10.96
CA LYS A 318 -19.60 -32.90 -10.86
C LYS A 318 -18.34 -32.65 -10.04
#